data_AF-A0A0W8D3J9-F1
#
_entry.id   AF-A0A0W8D3J9-F1
#
_cell.length_a   1.000
_cell.length_b   1.000
_cell.length_c   1.000
_cell.angle_alpha   90.00
_cell.angle_beta   90.00
_cell.angle_gamma   90.00
#
_symmetry.space_group_name_H-M   'P 1'
#
loop_
_entity.id
_entity.type
_entity.pdbx_description
1 polymer ?
#
loop_
_entity_poly.entity_id
_entity_poly.type
_entity_poly.pdbx_seq_one_letter_code
_entity_poly.pdbx_strand_id
1 'polypeptide(L)'
;MDNIKTTNTHYVRCIKPNPNKSPTEFNKRMIVEQLRSAGVIEAIRITRSGYPSRLTPKELATRYAIMFPPSMHSKDVRRTCSVFMTSIGRKSPLEYQMGKTLIYFKNGVMEELEAMKSDFMYYEARTIQRIVLGFLERRRLRNKIRAAIVLQSYARMSLDFKEYHFQRRAIIKIQRGWKRYKSIPVEPEYEDYNNGGQWVDEIDDIDDSDADEGFGDDPASIRAGRGRSIADRMESFKVAHSGRRGSVKRLNELSARAKSFMKPRSGSGSTSSSSGISLEDENSMLKIENRNLKYDLELMREQCIELQAIILEINKSRKR
;
A
#
# COMPACT_ATOMS: atom_id res chain seq x y z
N MET A 1 59.18 31.36 1.04
CA MET A 1 58.72 29.95 1.16
C MET A 1 57.69 29.77 2.28
N ASP A 2 57.46 30.75 3.15
CA ASP A 2 56.66 30.54 4.36
C ASP A 2 55.16 30.43 4.11
N ASN A 3 54.64 31.10 3.08
CA ASN A 3 53.24 30.95 2.65
C ASN A 3 52.91 29.54 2.14
N ILE A 4 53.89 28.80 1.62
CA ILE A 4 53.66 27.43 1.12
C ILE A 4 53.56 26.46 2.31
N LYS A 5 54.33 26.68 3.37
CA LYS A 5 54.35 25.84 4.57
C LYS A 5 53.04 25.85 5.35
N THR A 6 52.24 26.92 5.23
CA THR A 6 50.94 27.05 5.91
C THR A 6 49.79 26.42 5.14
N THR A 7 49.99 26.06 3.86
CA THR A 7 48.96 25.51 2.98
C THR A 7 49.05 23.99 2.85
N ASN A 8 47.93 23.35 2.50
CA ASN A 8 47.96 21.95 2.08
C ASN A 8 48.45 21.86 0.63
N THR A 9 49.65 21.34 0.41
CA THR A 9 50.34 21.40 -0.87
C THR A 9 50.09 20.15 -1.71
N HIS A 10 49.71 20.37 -2.96
CA HIS A 10 49.59 19.31 -3.96
C HIS A 10 50.70 19.47 -5.00
N TYR A 11 51.50 18.42 -5.20
CA TYR A 11 52.64 18.45 -6.12
C TYR A 11 52.26 17.84 -7.47
N VAL A 12 52.52 18.57 -8.55
CA VAL A 12 52.43 18.07 -9.93
C VAL A 12 53.84 17.96 -10.51
N ARG A 13 54.21 16.79 -11.02
CA ARG A 13 55.52 16.54 -11.64
C ARG A 13 55.34 16.34 -13.15
N CYS A 14 55.86 17.27 -13.94
CA CYS A 14 55.84 17.17 -15.40
C CYS A 14 57.02 16.29 -15.87
N ILE A 15 56.76 15.38 -16.81
CA ILE A 15 57.77 14.48 -17.40
C ILE A 15 57.86 14.73 -18.89
N LYS A 16 59.08 14.93 -19.39
CA LYS A 16 59.34 15.05 -20.84
C LYS A 16 59.48 13.63 -21.43
N PRO A 17 58.69 13.24 -22.44
CA PRO A 17 58.69 11.86 -22.96
C PRO A 17 59.86 11.56 -23.91
N ASN A 18 60.31 12.53 -24.70
CA ASN A 18 61.43 12.41 -25.63
C ASN A 18 62.10 13.78 -25.86
N PRO A 19 63.36 13.84 -26.29
CA PRO A 19 64.05 15.09 -26.60
C PRO A 19 63.56 15.73 -27.91
N ASN A 20 63.11 14.91 -28.87
CA ASN A 20 62.80 15.29 -30.25
C ASN A 20 61.45 16.01 -30.43
N LYS A 21 60.70 16.26 -29.34
CA LYS A 21 59.34 16.84 -29.36
C LYS A 21 58.35 16.04 -30.22
N SER A 22 58.59 14.75 -30.40
CA SER A 22 57.69 13.86 -31.13
C SER A 22 56.49 13.46 -30.23
N PRO A 23 55.26 13.41 -30.74
CA PRO A 23 54.12 12.97 -29.94
C PRO A 23 54.10 11.44 -29.72
N THR A 24 54.78 10.65 -30.54
CA THR A 24 54.71 9.18 -30.53
C THR A 24 55.93 8.50 -29.92
N GLU A 25 57.03 9.23 -29.76
CA GLU A 25 58.29 8.68 -29.29
C GLU A 25 58.38 8.67 -27.76
N PHE A 26 58.85 7.56 -27.17
CA PHE A 26 58.99 7.41 -25.72
C PHE A 26 60.40 6.92 -25.34
N ASN A 27 61.20 7.81 -24.77
CA ASN A 27 62.56 7.49 -24.35
C ASN A 27 62.61 7.03 -22.88
N LYS A 28 62.64 5.71 -22.68
CA LYS A 28 62.61 5.08 -21.35
C LYS A 28 63.77 5.52 -20.45
N ARG A 29 65.00 5.60 -20.98
CA ARG A 29 66.20 5.91 -20.17
C ARG A 29 66.12 7.33 -19.60
N MET A 30 65.80 8.29 -20.47
CA MET A 30 65.65 9.70 -20.11
C MET A 30 64.54 9.90 -19.06
N ILE A 31 63.45 9.15 -19.15
CA ILE A 31 62.35 9.24 -18.19
C ILE A 31 62.75 8.64 -16.83
N VAL A 32 63.44 7.50 -16.81
CA VAL A 32 63.93 6.91 -15.56
C VAL A 32 64.90 7.84 -14.85
N GLU A 33 65.78 8.52 -15.59
CA GLU A 33 66.68 9.55 -15.03
C GLU A 33 65.91 10.73 -14.46
N GLN A 34 64.88 11.24 -15.16
CA GLN A 34 63.99 12.28 -14.64
C GLN A 34 63.27 11.84 -13.35
N LEU A 35 62.79 10.60 -13.29
CA LEU A 35 62.08 10.09 -12.10
C LEU A 35 63.01 9.96 -10.89
N ARG A 36 64.29 9.60 -11.11
CA ARG A 36 65.31 9.57 -10.06
C ARG A 36 65.71 10.97 -9.61
N SER A 37 66.02 11.88 -10.54
CA SER A 37 66.45 13.24 -10.19
C SER A 37 65.34 14.06 -9.54
N ALA A 38 64.09 13.84 -9.93
CA ALA A 38 62.92 14.46 -9.31
C ALA A 38 62.51 13.80 -7.98
N GLY A 39 63.17 12.72 -7.56
CA GLY A 39 62.90 12.00 -6.31
C GLY A 39 61.56 11.27 -6.27
N VAL A 40 60.97 10.96 -7.43
CA VAL A 40 59.64 10.31 -7.51
C VAL A 40 59.72 8.87 -7.01
N ILE A 41 60.82 8.17 -7.28
CA ILE A 41 61.02 6.78 -6.85
C ILE A 41 61.15 6.72 -5.32
N GLU A 42 61.92 7.63 -4.73
CA GLU A 42 62.12 7.77 -3.30
C GLU A 42 60.81 8.15 -2.61
N ALA A 43 60.06 9.09 -3.19
CA ALA A 43 58.74 9.46 -2.69
C ALA A 43 57.79 8.26 -2.65
N ILE A 44 57.69 7.48 -3.74
CA ILE A 44 56.87 6.26 -3.78
C ILE A 44 57.32 5.25 -2.72
N ARG A 45 58.63 5.07 -2.52
CA ARG A 45 59.16 4.17 -1.48
C ARG A 45 58.74 4.60 -0.08
N ILE A 46 58.86 5.90 0.24
CA ILE A 46 58.43 6.47 1.53
C ILE A 46 56.92 6.31 1.72
N THR A 47 56.12 6.58 0.67
CA THR A 47 54.66 6.43 0.74
C THR A 47 54.24 4.98 0.95
N ARG A 48 54.93 4.02 0.31
CA ARG A 48 54.65 2.57 0.47
C ARG A 48 55.03 2.04 1.84
N SER A 49 56.18 2.44 2.37
CA SER A 49 56.63 1.99 3.70
C SER A 49 55.91 2.72 4.83
N GLY A 50 55.56 3.99 4.63
CA GLY A 50 54.86 4.83 5.59
C GLY A 50 53.34 4.65 5.62
N TYR A 51 52.68 5.61 6.27
CA TYR A 51 51.23 5.73 6.38
C TYR A 51 50.82 7.08 5.78
N PRO A 52 50.40 7.14 4.51
CA PRO A 52 50.14 8.40 3.82
C PRO A 52 48.99 9.20 4.42
N SER A 53 47.97 8.49 4.93
CA SER A 53 46.76 9.10 5.46
C SER A 53 46.76 9.11 6.99
N ARG A 54 46.36 10.23 7.58
CA ARG A 54 46.34 10.42 9.04
C ARG A 54 45.13 11.23 9.47
N LEU A 55 44.55 10.88 10.62
CA LEU A 55 43.43 11.60 11.22
C LEU A 55 43.64 11.70 12.73
N THR A 56 43.08 12.75 13.34
CA THR A 56 42.93 12.77 14.79
C THR A 56 41.82 11.79 15.22
N PRO A 57 41.89 11.22 16.44
CA PRO A 57 40.80 10.40 16.96
C PRO A 57 39.45 11.12 16.97
N LYS A 58 39.46 12.43 17.20
CA LYS A 58 38.24 13.25 17.18
C LYS A 58 37.64 13.33 15.78
N GLU A 59 38.45 13.58 14.76
CA GLU A 59 37.99 13.61 13.36
C GLU A 59 37.47 12.24 12.91
N LEU A 60 38.12 11.15 13.30
CA LEU A 60 37.63 9.81 12.97
C LEU A 60 36.26 9.58 13.63
N ALA A 61 36.15 9.88 14.93
CA ALA A 61 34.92 9.66 15.66
C ALA A 61 33.75 10.50 15.12
N THR A 62 33.98 11.75 14.71
CA THR A 62 32.92 12.57 14.10
C THR A 62 32.58 12.13 12.68
N ARG A 63 33.60 11.78 11.88
CA ARG A 63 33.42 11.42 10.47
C ARG A 63 32.65 10.10 10.30
N TYR A 64 32.87 9.13 11.18
CA TYR A 64 32.25 7.80 11.13
C TYR A 64 31.19 7.57 12.23
N ALA A 65 30.75 8.63 12.92
CA ALA A 65 29.76 8.56 14.00
C ALA A 65 28.49 7.80 13.62
N ILE A 66 28.05 7.94 12.36
CA ILE A 66 26.82 7.32 11.84
C ILE A 66 26.92 5.78 11.82
N MET A 67 28.13 5.24 11.72
CA MET A 67 28.37 3.79 11.71
C MET A 67 28.56 3.23 13.12
N PHE A 68 28.62 4.07 14.16
CA PHE A 68 28.83 3.61 15.52
C PHE A 68 27.51 3.12 16.12
N PRO A 69 27.45 1.91 16.68
CA PRO A 69 26.30 1.53 17.49
C PRO A 69 26.26 2.40 18.75
N PRO A 70 25.07 2.64 19.34
CA PRO A 70 24.91 3.48 20.52
C PRO A 70 25.82 3.07 21.70
N SER A 71 26.14 1.78 21.82
CA SER A 71 27.03 1.21 22.83
C SER A 71 28.50 1.61 22.69
N MET A 72 28.91 2.12 21.53
CA MET A 72 30.30 2.46 21.22
C MET A 72 30.63 3.93 21.58
N HIS A 73 29.63 4.77 21.86
CA HIS A 73 29.86 6.15 22.28
C HIS A 73 30.37 6.21 23.73
N SER A 74 31.69 6.30 23.88
CA SER A 74 32.35 6.55 25.16
C SER A 74 32.90 7.98 25.26
N LYS A 75 33.11 8.47 26.49
CA LYS A 75 33.85 9.73 26.74
C LYS A 75 35.29 9.65 26.23
N ASP A 76 35.88 8.45 26.21
CA ASP A 76 37.21 8.23 25.65
C ASP A 76 37.14 7.95 24.15
N VAL A 77 37.34 9.02 23.36
CA VAL A 77 37.32 8.99 21.90
C VAL A 77 38.36 8.02 21.33
N ARG A 78 39.53 7.88 21.96
CA ARG A 78 40.60 7.02 21.45
C ARG A 78 40.23 5.55 21.59
N ARG A 79 39.64 5.18 22.73
CA ARG A 79 39.09 3.84 22.96
C ARG A 79 37.98 3.53 21.96
N THR A 80 37.05 4.47 21.74
CA THR A 80 35.98 4.35 20.74
C THR A 80 36.54 4.06 19.34
N CYS A 81 37.54 4.81 18.89
CA CYS A 81 38.19 4.58 17.59
C CYS A 81 38.86 3.21 17.51
N SER A 82 39.52 2.77 18.58
CA SER A 82 40.18 1.46 18.65
C SER A 82 39.17 0.31 18.53
N VAL A 83 38.06 0.40 19.26
CA VAL A 83 36.98 -0.58 19.22
C VAL A 83 36.33 -0.59 17.82
N PHE A 84 36.09 0.58 17.23
CA PHE A 84 35.56 0.70 15.87
C PHE A 84 36.43 -0.01 14.83
N MET A 85 37.74 0.29 14.81
CA MET A 85 38.67 -0.35 13.87
C MET A 85 38.73 -1.88 14.05
N THR A 86 38.64 -2.34 15.29
CA THR A 86 38.58 -3.77 15.62
C THR A 86 37.26 -4.39 15.14
N SER A 87 36.13 -3.68 15.29
CA SER A 87 34.80 -4.14 14.88
C SER A 87 34.66 -4.30 13.37
N ILE A 88 35.39 -3.49 12.59
CA ILE A 88 35.48 -3.62 11.13
C ILE A 88 36.47 -4.71 10.71
N GLY A 89 37.17 -5.32 11.65
CA GLY A 89 38.14 -6.40 11.38
C GLY A 89 39.46 -5.92 10.81
N ARG A 90 39.81 -4.63 10.99
CA ARG A 90 41.08 -4.08 10.50
C ARG A 90 42.23 -4.49 11.41
N LYS A 91 43.39 -4.78 10.80
CA LYS A 91 44.54 -5.33 11.52
C LYS A 91 45.63 -4.28 11.72
N SER A 92 45.99 -4.05 12.98
CA SER A 92 47.18 -3.26 13.35
C SER A 92 48.38 -4.20 13.55
N PRO A 93 49.61 -3.84 13.09
CA PRO A 93 50.03 -2.58 12.46
C PRO A 93 49.94 -2.56 10.93
N LEU A 94 49.52 -3.67 10.30
CA LEU A 94 49.60 -3.85 8.85
C LEU A 94 48.79 -2.82 8.06
N GLU A 95 47.58 -2.50 8.51
CA GLU A 95 46.64 -1.62 7.80
C GLU A 95 46.52 -0.24 8.48
N TYR A 96 46.61 -0.19 9.80
CA TYR A 96 46.53 1.04 10.56
C TYR A 96 47.37 0.97 11.85
N GLN A 97 47.76 2.14 12.36
CA GLN A 97 48.48 2.28 13.61
C GLN A 97 47.91 3.43 14.44
N MET A 98 47.58 3.14 15.70
CA MET A 98 47.14 4.15 16.67
C MET A 98 48.36 4.83 17.30
N GLY A 99 48.66 6.07 16.89
CA GLY A 99 49.65 6.92 17.55
C GLY A 99 49.13 7.54 18.85
N LYS A 100 49.93 8.43 19.46
CA LYS A 100 49.54 9.18 20.67
C LYS A 100 48.45 10.22 20.36
N THR A 101 48.66 11.02 19.32
CA THR A 101 47.78 12.13 18.91
C THR A 101 47.02 11.85 17.61
N LEU A 102 47.57 11.00 16.75
CA LEU A 102 47.06 10.73 15.40
C LEU A 102 46.92 9.23 15.16
N ILE A 103 45.98 8.88 14.30
CA ILE A 103 45.75 7.54 13.76
C ILE A 103 46.29 7.55 12.33
N TYR A 104 47.13 6.56 12.03
CA TYR A 104 47.83 6.43 10.77
C TYR A 104 47.25 5.27 9.96
N PHE A 105 47.05 5.47 8.66
CA PHE A 105 46.43 4.50 7.75
C PHE A 105 47.35 4.19 6.58
N LYS A 106 47.41 2.92 6.19
CA LYS A 106 48.01 2.53 4.93
C LYS A 106 47.19 3.05 3.76
N ASN A 107 47.83 3.06 2.60
CA ASN A 107 47.18 3.36 1.33
C ASN A 107 46.01 2.40 1.09
N GLY A 108 44.87 2.86 0.55
CA GLY A 108 43.67 2.04 0.34
C GLY A 108 42.70 2.04 1.52
N VAL A 109 43.20 2.02 2.76
CA VAL A 109 42.36 1.79 3.95
C VAL A 109 41.36 2.92 4.17
N MET A 110 41.79 4.18 3.96
CA MET A 110 40.89 5.32 4.12
C MET A 110 39.83 5.38 3.01
N GLU A 111 40.18 5.02 1.77
CA GLU A 111 39.21 4.95 0.68
C GLU A 111 38.16 3.85 0.94
N GLU A 112 38.59 2.69 1.45
CA GLU A 112 37.68 1.60 1.82
C GLU A 112 36.73 1.99 2.95
N LEU A 113 37.21 2.71 3.97
CA LEU A 113 36.36 3.21 5.05
C LEU A 113 35.32 4.22 4.55
N GLU A 114 35.69 5.10 3.62
CA GLU A 114 34.75 6.07 3.02
C GLU A 114 33.72 5.40 2.10
N ALA A 115 34.12 4.36 1.37
CA ALA A 115 33.20 3.55 0.59
C ALA A 115 32.17 2.86 1.50
N MET A 116 32.64 2.20 2.57
CA MET A 116 31.78 1.54 3.55
C MET A 116 30.80 2.50 4.22
N LYS A 117 31.26 3.72 4.56
CA LYS A 117 30.40 4.78 5.09
C LYS A 117 29.33 5.19 4.08
N SER A 118 29.68 5.33 2.81
CA SER A 118 28.75 5.70 1.73
C SER A 118 27.66 4.65 1.54
N ASP A 119 28.05 3.37 1.55
CA ASP A 119 27.12 2.24 1.47
C ASP A 119 26.16 2.20 2.67
N PHE A 120 26.68 2.43 3.88
CA PHE A 120 25.87 2.51 5.08
C PHE A 120 24.83 3.65 4.99
N MET A 121 25.26 4.84 4.59
CA MET A 121 24.34 5.98 4.41
C MET A 121 23.26 5.70 3.37
N TYR A 122 23.62 5.03 2.27
CA TYR A 122 22.64 4.64 1.25
C TYR A 122 21.63 3.63 1.78
N TYR A 123 22.07 2.63 2.54
CA TYR A 123 21.20 1.65 3.17
C TYR A 123 20.20 2.29 4.15
N GLU A 124 20.67 3.17 5.03
CA GLU A 124 19.82 3.88 5.98
C GLU A 124 18.83 4.82 5.27
N ALA A 125 19.29 5.56 4.25
CA ALA A 125 18.41 6.39 3.44
C ALA A 125 17.30 5.58 2.77
N ARG A 126 17.62 4.40 2.23
CA ARG A 126 16.65 3.49 1.64
C ARG A 126 15.64 2.98 2.67
N THR A 127 16.08 2.70 3.90
CA THR A 127 15.19 2.27 4.98
C THR A 127 14.18 3.37 5.33
N ILE A 128 14.65 4.61 5.48
CA ILE A 128 13.79 5.77 5.72
C ILE A 128 12.80 5.94 4.57
N GLN A 129 13.27 5.92 3.32
CA GLN A 129 12.42 6.05 2.13
C GLN A 129 11.34 4.96 2.09
N ARG A 130 11.70 3.70 2.34
CA ARG A 130 10.75 2.57 2.39
C ARG A 130 9.64 2.80 3.43
N ILE A 131 10.01 3.26 4.62
CA ILE A 131 9.04 3.51 5.70
C ILE A 131 8.10 4.66 5.32
N VAL A 132 8.65 5.77 4.82
CA VAL A 132 7.88 6.96 4.44
C VAL A 132 6.93 6.64 3.28
N LEU A 133 7.42 6.01 2.21
CA LEU A 133 6.60 5.62 1.06
C LEU A 133 5.48 4.65 1.48
N GLY A 134 5.79 3.65 2.31
CA GLY A 134 4.80 2.73 2.84
C GLY A 134 3.74 3.43 3.70
N PHE A 135 4.14 4.42 4.51
CA PHE A 135 3.19 5.22 5.30
C PHE A 135 2.24 6.04 4.41
N LEU A 136 2.77 6.69 3.37
CA LEU A 136 1.98 7.49 2.43
C LEU A 136 0.96 6.63 1.69
N GLU A 137 1.36 5.46 1.19
CA GLU A 137 0.44 4.56 0.48
C GLU A 137 -0.63 3.96 1.38
N ARG A 138 -0.27 3.52 2.60
CA ARG A 138 -1.27 3.05 3.58
C ARG A 138 -2.27 4.14 3.94
N ARG A 139 -1.82 5.40 4.07
CA ARG A 139 -2.70 6.54 4.32
C ARG A 139 -3.66 6.80 3.15
N ARG A 140 -3.15 6.76 1.91
CA ARG A 140 -3.95 6.91 0.69
C ARG A 140 -5.01 5.81 0.59
N LEU A 141 -4.62 4.55 0.79
CA LEU A 141 -5.54 3.41 0.75
C LEU A 141 -6.63 3.53 1.82
N ARG A 142 -6.27 3.89 3.07
CA ARG A 142 -7.23 4.08 4.15
C ARG A 142 -8.27 5.15 3.81
N ASN A 143 -7.86 6.25 3.19
CA ASN A 143 -8.77 7.31 2.76
C ASN A 143 -9.73 6.82 1.66
N LYS A 144 -9.23 6.07 0.68
CA LYS A 144 -10.06 5.47 -0.38
C LYS A 144 -11.09 4.49 0.20
N ILE A 145 -10.68 3.60 1.10
CA ILE A 145 -11.58 2.64 1.75
C ILE A 145 -12.67 3.37 2.54
N ARG A 146 -12.32 4.41 3.32
CA ARG A 146 -13.31 5.20 4.07
C ARG A 146 -14.32 5.86 3.13
N ALA A 147 -13.86 6.49 2.05
CA ALA A 147 -14.74 7.11 1.07
C ALA A 147 -15.67 6.08 0.41
N ALA A 148 -15.15 4.90 0.05
CA ALA A 148 -15.94 3.81 -0.52
C ALA A 148 -17.00 3.30 0.45
N ILE A 149 -16.68 3.12 1.74
CA ILE A 149 -17.65 2.70 2.76
C ILE A 149 -18.79 3.71 2.89
N VAL A 150 -18.47 5.00 2.96
CA VAL A 150 -19.49 6.07 3.04
C VAL A 150 -20.40 6.05 1.81
N LEU A 151 -19.82 5.99 0.61
CA LEU A 151 -20.59 5.91 -0.62
C LEU A 151 -21.50 4.67 -0.66
N GLN A 152 -20.96 3.51 -0.27
CA GLN A 152 -21.72 2.26 -0.19
C GLN A 152 -22.84 2.33 0.84
N SER A 153 -22.65 2.99 2.00
CA SER A 153 -23.72 3.17 2.98
C SER A 153 -24.87 4.03 2.45
N TYR A 154 -24.56 5.13 1.73
CA TYR A 154 -25.58 5.96 1.10
C TYR A 154 -26.33 5.20 0.00
N ALA A 155 -25.62 4.42 -0.82
CA ALA A 155 -26.24 3.61 -1.86
C ALA A 155 -27.21 2.56 -1.28
N ARG A 156 -26.78 1.83 -0.23
CA ARG A 156 -27.63 0.84 0.47
C ARG A 156 -28.87 1.51 1.08
N MET A 157 -28.69 2.63 1.78
CA MET A 157 -29.79 3.41 2.34
C MET A 157 -30.80 3.84 1.27
N SER A 158 -30.32 4.32 0.11
CA SER A 158 -31.19 4.75 -0.98
C SER A 158 -32.02 3.60 -1.57
N LEU A 159 -31.42 2.41 -1.70
CA LEU A 159 -32.12 1.22 -2.17
C LEU A 159 -33.20 0.77 -1.17
N ASP A 160 -32.85 0.69 0.11
CA ASP A 160 -33.79 0.29 1.17
C ASP A 160 -34.94 1.32 1.32
N PHE A 161 -34.64 2.61 1.18
CA PHE A 161 -35.65 3.67 1.20
C PHE A 161 -36.65 3.54 0.05
N LYS A 162 -36.17 3.27 -1.18
CA LYS A 162 -37.05 3.06 -2.34
C LYS A 162 -37.96 1.84 -2.14
N GLU A 163 -37.41 0.75 -1.64
CA GLU A 163 -38.16 -0.47 -1.34
C GLU A 163 -39.22 -0.24 -0.26
N TYR A 164 -38.86 0.41 0.84
CA TYR A 164 -39.80 0.77 1.91
C TYR A 164 -40.97 1.62 1.39
N HIS A 165 -40.69 2.63 0.57
CA HIS A 165 -41.73 3.48 0.00
C HIS A 165 -42.63 2.73 -0.98
N PHE A 166 -42.08 1.81 -1.78
CA PHE A 166 -42.88 0.95 -2.65
C PHE A 166 -43.84 0.07 -1.83
N GLN A 167 -43.32 -0.64 -0.82
CA GLN A 167 -44.12 -1.49 0.07
C GLN A 167 -45.19 -0.68 0.82
N ARG A 168 -44.83 0.50 1.35
CA ARG A 168 -45.76 1.39 2.04
C ARG A 168 -46.90 1.85 1.11
N ARG A 169 -46.59 2.23 -0.14
CA ARG A 169 -47.61 2.61 -1.14
C ARG A 169 -48.53 1.43 -1.46
N ALA A 170 -47.98 0.23 -1.63
CA ALA A 170 -48.77 -0.99 -1.89
C ALA A 170 -49.71 -1.32 -0.72
N ILE A 171 -49.22 -1.27 0.53
CA ILE A 171 -50.03 -1.50 1.74
C ILE A 171 -51.17 -0.48 1.84
N ILE A 172 -50.89 0.81 1.64
CA ILE A 172 -51.92 1.86 1.68
C ILE A 172 -53.01 1.61 0.62
N LYS A 173 -52.63 1.20 -0.59
CA LYS A 173 -53.61 0.84 -1.64
C LYS A 173 -54.49 -0.34 -1.22
N ILE A 174 -53.91 -1.40 -0.68
CA ILE A 174 -54.64 -2.58 -0.19
C ILE A 174 -55.58 -2.20 0.95
N GLN A 175 -55.10 -1.42 1.93
CA GLN A 175 -55.91 -0.95 3.07
C GLN A 175 -57.09 -0.09 2.61
N ARG A 176 -56.87 0.80 1.63
CA ARG A 176 -57.95 1.60 1.03
C ARG A 176 -58.98 0.70 0.33
N GLY A 177 -58.53 -0.25 -0.47
CA GLY A 177 -59.41 -1.22 -1.16
C GLY A 177 -60.23 -2.08 -0.17
N TRP A 178 -59.60 -2.58 0.89
CA TRP A 178 -60.27 -3.37 1.92
C TRP A 178 -61.29 -2.56 2.72
N LYS A 179 -60.96 -1.30 3.06
CA LYS A 179 -61.92 -0.38 3.70
C LYS A 179 -63.14 -0.12 2.80
N ARG A 180 -62.92 0.09 1.50
CA ARG A 180 -64.00 0.25 0.51
C ARG A 180 -64.86 -1.01 0.40
N TYR A 181 -64.26 -2.19 0.35
CA TYR A 181 -64.99 -3.46 0.31
C TYR A 181 -65.87 -3.65 1.55
N LYS A 182 -65.33 -3.37 2.75
CA LYS A 182 -66.07 -3.48 4.01
C LYS A 182 -67.22 -2.48 4.14
N SER A 183 -67.17 -1.34 3.43
CA SER A 183 -68.24 -0.34 3.42
C SER A 183 -69.36 -0.62 2.40
N ILE A 184 -69.24 -1.67 1.57
CA ILE A 184 -70.33 -2.10 0.68
C ILE A 184 -71.37 -2.81 1.56
N PRO A 185 -72.62 -2.32 1.64
CA PRO A 185 -73.68 -3.02 2.37
C PRO A 185 -73.93 -4.38 1.70
N VAL A 186 -73.96 -5.45 2.49
CA VAL A 186 -74.44 -6.76 2.03
C VAL A 186 -75.95 -6.74 2.18
N GLU A 187 -76.68 -6.57 1.09
CA GLU A 187 -78.12 -6.84 1.07
C GLU A 187 -78.35 -8.35 1.27
N PRO A 188 -79.21 -8.76 2.22
CA PRO A 188 -79.67 -10.14 2.29
C PRO A 188 -80.82 -10.33 1.30
N GLU A 189 -80.56 -10.95 0.14
CA GLU A 189 -81.64 -11.48 -0.69
C GLU A 189 -82.05 -12.87 -0.21
N TYR A 190 -83.33 -13.05 0.13
CA TYR A 190 -84.21 -14.04 -0.49
C TYR A 190 -85.70 -13.84 -0.14
N GLU A 191 -86.54 -14.29 -1.08
CA GLU A 191 -88.02 -14.26 -1.24
C GLU A 191 -88.53 -13.02 -2.02
N ASP A 192 -89.26 -13.11 -3.14
CA ASP A 192 -89.93 -14.20 -3.87
C ASP A 192 -90.24 -13.67 -5.30
N TYR A 193 -90.28 -14.53 -6.32
CA TYR A 193 -90.58 -14.15 -7.70
C TYR A 193 -92.09 -14.03 -7.89
N ASN A 194 -92.61 -12.81 -8.03
CA ASN A 194 -93.81 -12.55 -8.83
C ASN A 194 -94.02 -11.04 -9.07
N ASN A 195 -93.52 -10.52 -10.19
CA ASN A 195 -94.38 -9.90 -11.21
C ASN A 195 -93.55 -9.46 -12.41
N GLY A 196 -94.12 -9.61 -13.61
CA GLY A 196 -93.50 -9.19 -14.86
C GLY A 196 -93.29 -7.68 -14.92
N GLY A 197 -92.19 -7.28 -15.55
CA GLY A 197 -91.83 -5.89 -15.77
C GLY A 197 -90.60 -5.74 -16.65
N GLN A 198 -90.83 -5.87 -17.96
CA GLN A 198 -90.28 -5.05 -19.04
C GLN A 198 -88.83 -4.54 -18.90
N TRP A 199 -87.92 -5.14 -19.68
CA TRP A 199 -86.58 -4.62 -19.93
C TRP A 199 -86.66 -3.24 -20.59
N VAL A 200 -86.16 -2.22 -19.91
CA VAL A 200 -85.81 -0.93 -20.52
C VAL A 200 -84.29 -0.85 -20.50
N ASP A 201 -83.69 -0.88 -21.69
CA ASP A 201 -82.30 -0.54 -21.91
C ASP A 201 -82.14 0.97 -21.68
N GLU A 202 -81.62 1.37 -20.51
CA GLU A 202 -81.08 2.71 -20.26
C GLU A 202 -79.60 2.54 -19.87
N ILE A 203 -78.76 2.58 -20.90
CA ILE A 203 -77.36 2.97 -20.79
C ILE A 203 -77.40 4.49 -20.62
N ASP A 204 -77.22 4.94 -19.39
CA ASP A 204 -76.89 6.34 -19.10
C ASP A 204 -75.40 6.46 -18.81
N ASP A 205 -74.80 7.37 -19.57
CA ASP A 205 -73.43 7.81 -19.55
C ASP A 205 -72.97 8.21 -18.14
N ILE A 206 -71.94 7.53 -17.63
CA ILE A 206 -71.09 8.09 -16.56
C ILE A 206 -69.77 8.54 -17.20
N ASP A 207 -69.73 9.86 -17.29
CA ASP A 207 -68.66 10.79 -17.64
C ASP A 207 -67.24 10.32 -17.23
N ASP A 208 -66.48 9.95 -18.26
CA ASP A 208 -65.02 9.84 -18.24
C ASP A 208 -64.42 11.25 -18.37
N SER A 209 -64.32 11.97 -17.26
CA SER A 209 -63.52 13.20 -17.20
C SER A 209 -62.66 13.23 -15.94
N ASP A 210 -61.52 12.56 -16.02
CA ASP A 210 -60.25 13.00 -15.40
C ASP A 210 -59.10 12.24 -16.07
N ALA A 211 -58.90 12.54 -17.35
CA ALA A 211 -57.66 12.28 -18.08
C ALA A 211 -56.87 13.59 -18.17
N ASP A 212 -55.73 13.68 -17.46
CA ASP A 212 -54.40 14.04 -17.99
C ASP A 212 -53.36 14.07 -16.84
N GLU A 213 -52.09 13.67 -16.96
CA GLU A 213 -51.22 13.45 -18.11
C GLU A 213 -50.35 12.19 -17.92
N GLY A 214 -50.03 11.53 -19.04
CA GLY A 214 -49.46 10.19 -19.07
C GLY A 214 -47.93 10.05 -19.09
N PHE A 215 -47.50 8.79 -19.03
CA PHE A 215 -46.34 8.27 -19.75
C PHE A 215 -46.64 6.79 -20.03
N GLY A 216 -46.73 6.44 -21.32
CA GLY A 216 -47.36 5.21 -21.79
C GLY A 216 -46.61 3.93 -21.43
N ASP A 217 -47.37 2.90 -21.09
CA ASP A 217 -46.93 1.51 -21.04
C ASP A 217 -47.86 0.66 -21.92
N ASP A 218 -47.28 0.01 -22.93
CA ASP A 218 -47.94 -0.97 -23.81
C ASP A 218 -48.59 -2.13 -23.02
N PRO A 219 -49.80 -2.60 -23.39
CA PRO A 219 -50.58 -3.55 -22.60
C PRO A 219 -50.16 -5.03 -22.75
N ALA A 220 -48.96 -5.31 -23.28
CA ALA A 220 -48.54 -6.68 -23.59
C ALA A 220 -47.84 -7.44 -22.44
N SER A 221 -47.46 -6.79 -21.33
CA SER A 221 -46.64 -7.43 -20.28
C SER A 221 -47.41 -7.92 -19.03
N ILE A 222 -48.68 -7.54 -18.86
CA ILE A 222 -49.49 -7.84 -17.65
C ILE A 222 -50.21 -9.20 -17.72
N ARG A 223 -49.90 -10.07 -18.70
CA ARG A 223 -50.55 -11.39 -18.83
C ARG A 223 -49.76 -12.60 -18.29
N ALA A 224 -48.51 -12.44 -17.87
CA ALA A 224 -47.67 -13.56 -17.41
C ALA A 224 -47.52 -13.60 -15.87
N GLY A 225 -48.60 -13.85 -15.13
CA GLY A 225 -48.48 -13.96 -13.67
C GLY A 225 -49.73 -14.34 -12.87
N ARG A 226 -50.88 -14.56 -13.50
CA ARG A 226 -52.03 -15.20 -12.83
C ARG A 226 -51.80 -16.70 -12.81
N GLY A 227 -51.31 -17.24 -11.69
CA GLY A 227 -51.24 -18.68 -11.52
C GLY A 227 -50.29 -19.25 -10.46
N ARG A 228 -49.48 -18.43 -9.76
CA ARG A 228 -48.60 -18.97 -8.70
C ARG A 228 -49.29 -18.96 -7.34
N SER A 229 -49.21 -20.09 -6.64
CA SER A 229 -49.75 -20.27 -5.29
C SER A 229 -49.03 -19.34 -4.30
N ILE A 230 -49.73 -18.95 -3.22
CA ILE A 230 -49.16 -18.17 -2.12
C ILE A 230 -47.92 -18.88 -1.53
N ALA A 231 -47.90 -20.22 -1.54
CA ALA A 231 -46.76 -21.04 -1.13
C ALA A 231 -45.50 -20.77 -1.99
N ASP A 232 -45.64 -20.68 -3.31
CA ASP A 232 -44.52 -20.44 -4.24
C ASP A 232 -43.91 -19.04 -4.09
N ARG A 233 -44.75 -18.05 -3.75
CA ARG A 233 -44.28 -16.69 -3.39
C ARG A 233 -43.51 -16.67 -2.08
N MET A 234 -43.91 -17.49 -1.12
CA MET A 234 -43.27 -17.57 0.19
C MET A 234 -41.93 -18.31 0.13
N GLU A 235 -41.83 -19.32 -0.75
CA GLU A 235 -40.60 -20.06 -1.05
C GLU A 235 -39.56 -19.16 -1.74
N SER A 236 -39.98 -18.40 -2.75
CA SER A 236 -39.10 -17.43 -3.43
C SER A 236 -38.63 -16.28 -2.50
N PHE A 237 -39.46 -15.88 -1.54
CA PHE A 237 -39.08 -14.93 -0.49
C PHE A 237 -38.02 -15.52 0.48
N LYS A 238 -38.15 -16.81 0.85
CA LYS A 238 -37.17 -17.52 1.70
C LYS A 238 -35.83 -17.73 1.00
N VAL A 239 -35.83 -18.10 -0.28
CA VAL A 239 -34.61 -18.30 -1.08
C VAL A 239 -33.80 -17.01 -1.20
N ALA A 240 -34.45 -15.87 -1.47
CA ALA A 240 -33.81 -14.56 -1.58
C ALA A 240 -33.16 -14.07 -0.26
N HIS A 241 -33.67 -14.50 0.90
CA HIS A 241 -33.13 -14.12 2.21
C HIS A 241 -32.09 -15.11 2.76
N SER A 242 -32.06 -16.36 2.28
CA SER A 242 -31.05 -17.35 2.68
C SER A 242 -29.63 -17.00 2.20
N GLY A 243 -29.49 -16.42 1.01
CA GLY A 243 -28.19 -15.98 0.44
C GLY A 243 -27.53 -14.83 1.21
N ARG A 244 -28.31 -13.97 1.87
CA ARG A 244 -27.78 -12.88 2.72
C ARG A 244 -27.18 -13.38 4.05
N ARG A 245 -27.68 -14.50 4.61
CA ARG A 245 -27.15 -15.08 5.86
C ARG A 245 -25.76 -15.70 5.69
N GLY A 246 -25.44 -16.25 4.52
CA GLY A 246 -24.11 -16.80 4.22
C GLY A 246 -23.01 -15.73 4.17
N SER A 247 -23.29 -14.58 3.56
CA SER A 247 -22.32 -13.48 3.45
C SER A 247 -22.00 -12.81 4.78
N VAL A 248 -22.99 -12.67 5.67
CA VAL A 248 -22.78 -12.09 7.01
C VAL A 248 -22.02 -13.05 7.93
N LYS A 249 -22.28 -14.37 7.85
CA LYS A 249 -21.48 -15.37 8.57
C LYS A 249 -20.02 -15.37 8.12
N ARG A 250 -19.78 -15.34 6.81
CA ARG A 250 -18.41 -15.30 6.23
C ARG A 250 -17.66 -14.01 6.59
N LEU A 251 -18.35 -12.86 6.60
CA LEU A 251 -17.78 -11.58 7.05
C LEU A 251 -17.45 -11.58 8.54
N ASN A 252 -18.29 -12.20 9.37
CA ASN A 252 -18.04 -12.31 10.81
C ASN A 252 -16.90 -13.29 11.12
N GLU A 253 -16.76 -14.39 10.36
CA GLU A 253 -15.61 -15.31 10.45
C GLU A 253 -14.30 -14.64 10.02
N LEU A 254 -14.32 -13.88 8.92
CA LEU A 254 -13.16 -13.10 8.47
C LEU A 254 -12.80 -11.98 9.46
N SER A 255 -13.79 -11.34 10.07
CA SER A 255 -13.58 -10.33 11.13
C SER A 255 -13.03 -10.94 12.41
N ALA A 256 -13.49 -12.13 12.80
CA ALA A 256 -12.97 -12.87 13.95
C ALA A 256 -11.52 -13.33 13.72
N ARG A 257 -11.20 -13.80 12.52
CA ARG A 257 -9.84 -14.19 12.13
C ARG A 257 -8.89 -12.99 12.04
N ALA A 258 -9.35 -11.84 11.57
CA ALA A 258 -8.57 -10.60 11.59
C ALA A 258 -8.29 -10.12 13.04
N LYS A 259 -9.28 -10.25 13.95
CA LYS A 259 -9.10 -9.92 15.38
C LYS A 259 -8.12 -10.86 16.10
N SER A 260 -8.03 -12.14 15.70
CA SER A 260 -7.01 -13.04 16.27
C SER A 260 -5.58 -12.69 15.84
N PHE A 261 -5.40 -12.10 14.66
CA PHE A 261 -4.08 -11.61 14.21
C PHE A 261 -3.67 -10.28 14.85
N MET A 262 -4.63 -9.47 15.33
CA MET A 262 -4.39 -8.15 15.90
C MET A 262 -4.29 -8.14 17.44
N LYS A 263 -4.26 -9.30 18.11
CA LYS A 263 -4.07 -9.35 19.57
C LYS A 263 -2.64 -8.92 19.92
N PRO A 264 -2.42 -7.82 20.68
CA PRO A 264 -1.10 -7.54 21.22
C PRO A 264 -0.73 -8.67 22.19
N ARG A 265 0.50 -9.20 22.09
CA ARG A 265 1.07 -10.08 23.13
C ARG A 265 1.14 -9.27 24.41
N SER A 266 0.12 -9.40 25.26
CA SER A 266 0.21 -8.99 26.66
C SER A 266 1.26 -9.90 27.30
N GLY A 267 2.41 -9.31 27.60
CA GLY A 267 3.49 -10.00 28.28
C GLY A 267 3.13 -10.29 29.72
N SER A 268 3.34 -11.55 30.12
CA SER A 268 3.71 -11.91 31.48
C SER A 268 4.84 -12.94 31.40
N GLY A 269 6.04 -12.51 31.80
CA GLY A 269 7.03 -13.33 32.49
C GLY A 269 7.61 -14.57 31.79
N SER A 270 8.83 -14.38 31.27
CA SER A 270 10.01 -15.22 31.52
C SER A 270 10.39 -16.38 30.57
N THR A 271 11.70 -16.37 30.33
CA THR A 271 12.62 -17.40 29.83
C THR A 271 12.86 -17.53 28.32
N SER A 272 14.16 -17.56 28.05
CA SER A 272 14.92 -17.56 26.80
C SER A 272 14.57 -18.68 25.81
N SER A 273 14.58 -18.37 24.52
CA SER A 273 15.32 -19.14 23.50
C SER A 273 15.22 -18.47 22.13
N SER A 274 16.32 -18.57 21.39
CA SER A 274 16.56 -18.03 20.06
C SER A 274 15.57 -18.56 19.02
N SER A 275 15.00 -17.67 18.22
CA SER A 275 14.60 -17.96 16.83
C SER A 275 14.34 -16.63 16.09
N GLY A 276 15.42 -15.94 15.74
CA GLY A 276 15.36 -14.80 14.82
C GLY A 276 15.12 -15.34 13.42
N ILE A 277 13.98 -15.02 12.83
CA ILE A 277 13.65 -15.31 11.43
C ILE A 277 14.72 -14.65 10.56
N SER A 278 15.34 -15.39 9.63
CA SER A 278 16.39 -14.84 8.75
C SER A 278 15.83 -13.70 7.89
N LEU A 279 16.66 -12.71 7.54
CA LEU A 279 16.27 -11.60 6.64
C LEU A 279 15.81 -12.10 5.25
N GLU A 280 16.25 -13.29 4.84
CA GLU A 280 15.74 -13.97 3.65
C GLU A 280 14.32 -14.49 3.82
N ASP A 281 13.99 -15.02 5.00
CA ASP A 281 12.65 -15.49 5.34
C ASP A 281 11.69 -14.30 5.44
N GLU A 282 12.11 -13.18 6.02
CA GLU A 282 11.30 -11.96 6.10
C GLU A 282 11.03 -11.36 4.70
N ASN A 283 12.04 -11.35 3.82
CA ASN A 283 11.86 -10.96 2.41
C ASN A 283 10.96 -11.94 1.64
N SER A 284 11.02 -13.24 1.95
CA SER A 284 10.15 -14.24 1.34
C SER A 284 8.69 -14.03 1.75
N MET A 285 8.45 -13.73 3.04
CA MET A 285 7.12 -13.43 3.56
C MET A 285 6.56 -12.15 2.96
N LEU A 286 7.36 -11.08 2.85
CA LEU A 286 6.94 -9.83 2.20
C LEU A 286 6.62 -10.01 0.71
N LYS A 287 7.32 -10.91 0.01
CA LYS A 287 7.00 -11.26 -1.38
C LYS A 287 5.66 -11.99 -1.48
N ILE A 288 5.38 -12.90 -0.56
CA ILE A 288 4.10 -13.61 -0.49
C ILE A 288 2.96 -12.63 -0.16
N GLU A 289 3.17 -11.73 0.79
CA GLU A 289 2.18 -10.71 1.16
C GLU A 289 1.89 -9.74 -0.01
N ASN A 290 2.91 -9.30 -0.75
CA ASN A 290 2.71 -8.49 -1.95
C ASN A 290 1.96 -9.23 -3.06
N ARG A 291 2.19 -10.54 -3.23
CA ARG A 291 1.40 -11.35 -4.19
C ARG A 291 -0.05 -11.45 -3.75
N ASN A 292 -0.31 -11.70 -2.48
CA ASN A 292 -1.67 -11.80 -1.95
C ASN A 292 -2.42 -10.47 -2.09
N LEU A 293 -1.77 -9.34 -1.80
CA LEU A 293 -2.34 -8.02 -2.03
C LEU A 293 -2.64 -7.75 -3.51
N LYS A 294 -1.81 -8.25 -4.42
CA LYS A 294 -2.05 -8.15 -5.86
C LYS A 294 -3.28 -8.98 -6.27
N TYR A 295 -3.41 -10.21 -5.77
CA TYR A 295 -4.58 -11.04 -6.01
C TYR A 295 -5.86 -10.42 -5.43
N ASP A 296 -5.80 -9.84 -4.24
CA ASP A 296 -6.95 -9.15 -3.64
C ASP A 296 -7.36 -7.91 -4.45
N LEU A 297 -6.40 -7.17 -5.02
CA LEU A 297 -6.69 -6.05 -5.91
C LEU A 297 -7.27 -6.50 -7.26
N GLU A 298 -6.80 -7.62 -7.81
CA GLU A 298 -7.36 -8.21 -9.03
C GLU A 298 -8.78 -8.73 -8.79
N LEU A 299 -9.03 -9.40 -7.67
CA LEU A 299 -10.36 -9.86 -7.27
C LEU A 299 -11.33 -8.68 -7.05
N MET A 300 -10.87 -7.61 -6.41
CA MET A 300 -11.67 -6.38 -6.26
C MET A 300 -11.98 -5.73 -7.61
N ARG A 301 -11.03 -5.78 -8.57
CA ARG A 301 -11.23 -5.27 -9.92
C ARG A 301 -12.26 -6.10 -10.69
N GLU A 302 -12.19 -7.42 -10.60
CA GLU A 302 -13.18 -8.34 -11.21
C GLU A 302 -14.58 -8.11 -10.64
N GLN A 303 -14.70 -7.98 -9.31
CA GLN A 303 -15.97 -7.65 -8.66
C GLN A 303 -16.52 -6.28 -9.11
N CYS A 304 -15.65 -5.29 -9.35
CA CYS A 304 -16.09 -4.00 -9.89
C CYS A 304 -16.59 -4.12 -11.34
N ILE A 305 -15.96 -4.97 -12.16
CA ILE A 305 -16.37 -5.23 -13.54
C ILE A 305 -17.72 -5.96 -13.56
N GLU A 306 -17.91 -6.98 -12.72
CA GLU A 306 -19.19 -7.68 -12.59
C GLU A 306 -20.31 -6.74 -12.14
N LEU A 307 -20.05 -5.88 -11.16
CA LEU A 307 -21.02 -4.87 -10.72
C LEU A 307 -21.35 -3.88 -11.84
N GLN A 308 -20.37 -3.45 -12.63
CA GLN A 308 -20.61 -2.60 -13.81
C GLN A 308 -21.43 -3.31 -14.88
N ALA A 309 -21.18 -4.60 -15.14
CA ALA A 309 -21.95 -5.40 -16.08
C ALA A 309 -23.41 -5.55 -15.63
N ILE A 310 -23.65 -5.85 -14.35
CA ILE A 310 -24.98 -5.94 -13.76
C ILE A 310 -25.72 -4.59 -13.86
N ILE A 311 -25.03 -3.48 -13.59
CA ILE A 311 -25.62 -2.13 -13.71
C ILE A 311 -26.01 -1.84 -15.16
N LEU A 312 -25.16 -2.20 -16.13
CA LEU A 312 -25.46 -2.03 -17.55
C LEU A 312 -26.63 -2.90 -18.01
N GLU A 313 -26.73 -4.13 -17.50
CA GLU A 313 -27.82 -5.05 -17.82
C GLU A 313 -29.16 -4.58 -17.23
N ILE A 314 -29.14 -4.05 -16.00
CA ILE A 314 -30.29 -3.38 -15.38
C ILE A 314 -30.71 -2.12 -16.16
N ASN A 315 -29.75 -1.36 -16.70
CA ASN A 315 -30.06 -0.18 -17.50
C ASN A 315 -30.57 -0.54 -18.90
N LYS A 316 -30.13 -1.66 -19.47
CA LYS A 316 -30.58 -2.17 -20.78
C LYS A 316 -31.98 -2.78 -20.70
N SER A 317 -32.33 -3.43 -19.58
CA SER A 317 -33.68 -3.93 -19.30
C SER A 317 -34.69 -2.83 -18.94
N ARG A 318 -34.23 -1.61 -18.60
CA ARG A 318 -35.07 -0.41 -18.43
C ARG A 318 -35.30 0.39 -19.71
N LYS A 319 -34.55 0.12 -20.79
CA LYS A 319 -34.65 0.80 -22.10
C LYS A 319 -35.38 -0.01 -23.16
N ARG A 320 -35.78 -1.24 -22.84
CA ARG A 320 -36.70 -2.08 -23.63
C ARG A 320 -38.01 -2.16 -22.88
#